data_AF-A0A316DWY0-F1
#
_entry.id   AF-A0A316DWY0-F1
#
_cell.length_a   1.000
_cell.length_b   1.000
_cell.length_c   1.000
_cell.angle_alpha   90.00
_cell.angle_beta   90.00
_cell.angle_gamma   90.00
#
_symmetry.space_group_name_H-M   'P 1'
#
loop_
_entity.id
_entity.type
_entity.pdbx_description
1 polymer ?
#
loop_
_entity_poly.entity_id
_entity_poly.type
_entity_poly.pdbx_seq_one_letter_code
_entity_poly.pdbx_strand_id
1 'polypeptide(L)'
;MSILKKFTRIGKNRKFDYKPRFYDDKGKGNPYKIEPRFDKFRSTVNSPRGIKGKFNSAIDDVKTQGDRNLKIRLAVILAILILIFLYIIDFDISIFFK
;
A
#
# COMPACT_ATOMS: atom_id res chain seq x y z
N MET A 1 -25.57 -17.07 12.12
CA MET A 1 -24.22 -16.60 11.73
C MET A 1 -23.22 -17.77 11.47
N SER A 2 -23.62 -18.82 10.74
CA SER A 2 -22.80 -20.04 10.58
C SER A 2 -22.41 -20.35 9.12
N ILE A 3 -23.28 -19.99 8.16
CA ILE A 3 -23.12 -20.39 6.74
C ILE A 3 -22.04 -19.57 6.01
N LEU A 4 -21.89 -18.28 6.33
CA LEU A 4 -20.90 -17.39 5.70
C LEU A 4 -19.44 -17.79 5.99
N LYS A 5 -19.21 -18.45 7.12
CA LYS A 5 -17.87 -18.88 7.57
C LYS A 5 -17.36 -20.10 6.80
N LYS A 6 -18.23 -20.84 6.09
CA LYS A 6 -17.84 -22.04 5.32
C LYS A 6 -17.24 -21.68 3.95
N PHE A 7 -17.68 -20.57 3.35
CA PHE A 7 -17.24 -20.11 2.03
C PHE A 7 -16.02 -19.17 2.04
N THR A 8 -15.68 -18.59 3.19
CA THR A 8 -14.60 -17.57 3.31
C THR A 8 -13.38 -18.04 4.11
N ARG A 9 -13.36 -19.31 4.54
CA ARG A 9 -12.32 -19.84 5.43
C ARG A 9 -11.07 -20.25 4.68
N ILE A 10 -10.36 -19.27 4.14
CA ILE A 10 -8.96 -19.48 3.75
C ILE A 10 -8.17 -19.75 5.04
N GLY A 11 -7.59 -20.94 5.13
CA GLY A 11 -6.71 -21.30 6.24
C GLY A 11 -5.52 -20.35 6.27
N LYS A 12 -5.18 -19.83 7.45
CA LYS A 12 -3.96 -19.01 7.60
C LYS A 12 -2.73 -19.90 7.39
N ASN A 13 -1.72 -19.42 6.69
CA ASN A 13 -0.44 -20.11 6.54
C ASN A 13 0.13 -20.46 7.93
N ARG A 14 0.66 -21.68 8.06
CA ARG A 14 1.40 -22.12 9.25
C ARG A 14 2.69 -21.30 9.32
N LYS A 15 2.99 -20.75 10.50
CA LYS A 15 4.22 -20.00 10.77
C LYS A 15 5.00 -20.73 11.85
N PHE A 16 6.32 -20.78 11.71
CA PHE A 16 7.21 -21.32 12.73
C PHE A 16 7.26 -20.34 13.91
N ASP A 17 6.88 -20.80 15.10
CA ASP A 17 6.94 -20.02 16.35
C ASP A 17 7.94 -20.69 17.29
N TYR A 18 9.05 -20.01 17.56
CA TYR A 18 10.06 -20.46 18.50
C TYR A 18 10.10 -19.50 19.69
N LYS A 19 10.07 -20.04 20.91
CA LYS A 19 10.16 -19.28 22.15
C LYS A 19 11.45 -19.65 22.87
N PRO A 20 12.49 -18.80 22.81
CA PRO A 20 13.73 -19.03 23.56
C PRO A 20 13.46 -19.01 25.09
N ARG A 21 14.10 -19.91 25.84
CA ARG A 21 13.84 -20.09 27.29
C ARG A 21 14.40 -18.96 28.17
N PHE A 22 15.55 -18.39 27.80
CA PHE A 22 16.29 -17.42 28.61
C PHE A 22 16.40 -16.04 27.97
N TYR A 23 15.67 -15.80 26.89
CA TYR A 23 15.70 -14.53 26.19
C TYR A 23 14.48 -13.71 26.57
N ASP A 24 14.74 -12.56 27.19
CA ASP A 24 13.72 -11.56 27.45
C ASP A 24 13.58 -10.66 26.22
N ASP A 25 12.43 -10.80 25.57
CA ASP A 25 12.09 -10.01 24.41
C ASP A 25 11.65 -8.61 24.88
N LYS A 26 12.59 -7.66 24.89
CA LYS A 26 12.37 -6.23 25.18
C LYS A 26 11.52 -5.53 24.10
N GLY A 27 10.45 -6.18 23.64
CA GLY A 27 9.55 -5.74 22.57
C GLY A 27 10.12 -5.82 21.16
N LYS A 28 11.24 -6.51 20.93
CA LYS A 28 11.95 -6.55 19.64
C LYS A 28 11.66 -7.80 18.79
N GLY A 29 10.91 -8.76 19.31
CA GLY A 29 10.62 -10.04 18.68
C GLY A 29 11.64 -11.14 19.03
N ASN A 30 11.28 -12.38 18.73
CA ASN A 30 12.18 -13.53 18.80
C ASN A 30 13.37 -13.35 17.81
N PRO A 31 14.63 -13.35 18.26
CA PRO A 31 15.81 -13.18 17.42
C PRO A 31 16.04 -14.36 16.46
N TYR A 32 15.45 -15.51 16.76
CA TYR A 32 15.55 -16.73 15.94
C TYR A 32 14.36 -16.89 14.99
N LYS A 33 13.54 -15.85 14.80
CA LYS A 33 12.42 -15.90 13.89
C LYS A 33 12.92 -15.95 12.45
N ILE A 34 12.56 -17.01 11.74
CA ILE A 34 12.91 -17.19 10.32
C ILE A 34 11.99 -16.28 9.49
N GLU A 35 12.48 -15.07 9.19
CA GLU A 35 11.79 -14.12 8.31
C GLU A 35 12.72 -13.70 7.16
N PRO A 36 12.20 -13.53 5.93
CA PRO A 36 12.91 -12.85 4.85
C PRO A 36 13.37 -11.45 5.27
N ARG A 37 14.55 -11.00 4.81
CA ARG A 37 15.09 -9.66 5.11
C ARG A 37 14.11 -8.52 4.82
N PHE A 38 13.25 -8.71 3.82
CA PHE A 38 12.29 -7.71 3.36
C PHE A 38 10.89 -7.86 3.98
N ASP A 39 10.63 -8.86 4.81
CA ASP A 39 9.29 -9.06 5.39
C ASP A 39 8.86 -7.91 6.30
N LYS A 40 9.81 -7.22 6.93
CA LYS A 40 9.56 -6.03 7.76
C LYS A 40 9.05 -4.83 6.96
N PHE A 41 9.34 -4.78 5.67
CA PHE A 41 8.96 -3.67 4.78
C PHE A 41 7.71 -4.00 3.94
N ARG A 42 7.15 -5.21 4.07
CA ARG A 42 5.99 -5.65 3.30
C ARG A 42 4.70 -5.38 4.05
N SER A 43 3.92 -4.41 3.57
CA SER A 43 2.57 -4.12 4.08
C SER A 43 1.51 -5.14 3.58
N THR A 44 1.81 -5.87 2.50
CA THR A 44 0.85 -6.66 1.73
C THR A 44 0.73 -8.14 2.12
N VAL A 45 1.77 -8.73 2.73
CA VAL A 45 1.89 -10.19 2.87
C VAL A 45 1.29 -10.72 4.19
N ASN A 46 1.15 -9.86 5.21
CA ASN A 46 0.71 -10.30 6.53
C ASN A 46 -0.78 -9.99 6.79
N SER A 47 -1.56 -11.08 6.77
CA SER A 47 -2.96 -11.23 7.24
C SER A 47 -4.04 -10.95 6.18
N PRO A 48 -5.07 -11.81 6.08
CA PRO A 48 -6.27 -11.50 5.31
C PRO A 48 -7.02 -10.37 6.02
N ARG A 49 -6.63 -9.14 5.71
CA ARG A 49 -7.41 -7.96 6.07
C ARG A 49 -8.76 -8.14 5.38
N GLY A 50 -9.83 -8.31 6.16
CA GLY A 50 -11.18 -8.18 5.63
C GLY A 50 -11.36 -6.82 4.93
N ILE A 51 -12.49 -6.59 4.28
CA ILE A 51 -12.73 -5.38 3.46
C ILE A 51 -12.37 -4.10 4.24
N LYS A 52 -12.75 -4.00 5.52
CA LYS A 52 -12.40 -2.86 6.40
C LYS A 52 -10.89 -2.65 6.57
N GLY A 53 -10.14 -3.73 6.75
CA GLY A 53 -8.68 -3.65 6.90
C GLY A 53 -8.00 -3.23 5.59
N LYS A 54 -8.51 -3.71 4.44
CA LYS A 54 -8.00 -3.28 3.12
C LYS A 54 -8.25 -1.79 2.90
N PHE A 55 -9.42 -1.29 3.28
CA PHE A 55 -9.77 0.13 3.16
C PHE A 55 -8.88 1.01 4.04
N ASN A 56 -8.70 0.64 5.31
CA ASN A 56 -7.83 1.39 6.22
C ASN A 56 -6.38 1.40 5.73
N SER A 57 -5.85 0.26 5.28
CA SER A 57 -4.49 0.20 4.72
C SER A 57 -4.34 1.04 3.45
N ALA A 58 -5.33 1.04 2.56
CA ALA A 58 -5.31 1.91 1.38
C ALA A 58 -5.31 3.40 1.76
N ILE A 59 -6.08 3.78 2.78
CA ILE A 59 -6.07 5.17 3.30
C ILE A 59 -4.71 5.51 3.90
N ASP A 60 -4.11 4.62 4.67
CA ASP A 60 -2.81 4.85 5.30
C ASP A 60 -1.68 4.90 4.24
N ASP A 61 -1.75 4.07 3.20
CA ASP A 61 -0.84 4.12 2.06
C ASP A 61 -0.97 5.46 1.30
N VAL A 62 -2.19 6.01 1.15
CA VAL A 62 -2.42 7.33 0.53
C VAL A 62 -1.88 8.48 1.41
N LYS A 63 -1.96 8.35 2.73
CA LYS A 63 -1.39 9.32 3.68
C LYS A 63 0.13 9.28 3.73
N THR A 64 0.74 8.19 3.27
CA THR A 64 2.19 8.06 3.21
C THR A 64 2.72 9.18 2.32
N GLN A 65 3.52 10.07 2.88
CA GLN A 65 4.08 11.22 2.17
C GLN A 65 5.05 10.71 1.10
N GLY A 66 4.55 10.49 -0.12
CA GLY A 66 5.38 10.26 -1.29
C GLY A 66 6.29 11.45 -1.59
N ASP A 67 7.38 11.20 -2.29
CA ASP A 67 8.38 12.23 -2.62
C ASP A 67 7.72 13.43 -3.32
N ARG A 68 7.82 14.60 -2.69
CA ARG A 68 7.26 15.85 -3.20
C ARG A 68 7.80 16.17 -4.60
N ASN A 69 9.06 15.85 -4.84
CA ASN A 69 9.71 16.07 -6.13
C ASN A 69 9.07 15.23 -7.23
N LEU A 70 8.71 13.98 -6.91
CA LEU A 70 8.05 13.07 -7.86
C LEU A 70 6.67 13.61 -8.26
N LYS A 71 5.90 14.10 -7.28
CA LYS A 71 4.58 14.72 -7.55
C LYS A 71 4.69 15.95 -8.45
N ILE A 72 5.66 16.82 -8.18
CA ILE A 72 5.90 18.02 -8.99
C ILE A 72 6.33 17.64 -10.42
N ARG A 73 7.28 16.72 -10.57
CA ARG A 73 7.75 16.26 -11.90
C ARG A 73 6.60 15.66 -12.71
N LEU A 74 5.76 14.82 -12.09
CA LEU A 74 4.59 14.24 -12.73
C LEU A 74 3.62 15.34 -13.19
N ALA A 75 3.30 16.30 -12.31
CA ALA A 75 2.41 17.41 -12.66
C ALA A 75 2.95 18.26 -13.83
N VAL A 76 4.26 18.55 -13.84
CA VAL A 76 4.91 19.29 -14.94
C VAL A 76 4.84 18.52 -16.25
N ILE A 77 5.18 17.22 -16.24
CA ILE A 77 5.11 16.36 -17.44
C ILE A 77 3.67 16.31 -17.98
N LEU A 78 2.69 16.12 -17.09
CA LEU A 78 1.27 16.06 -17.47
C LEU A 78 0.80 17.39 -18.08
N ALA A 79 1.17 18.53 -17.49
CA ALA A 79 0.83 19.85 -18.00
C ALA A 79 1.41 20.10 -19.40
N ILE A 80 2.68 19.72 -19.63
CA ILE A 80 3.33 19.85 -20.95
C ILE A 80 2.64 18.96 -21.99
N LEU A 81 2.32 17.71 -21.64
CA LEU A 81 1.62 16.79 -22.55
C LEU A 81 0.23 17.31 -22.95
N ILE A 82 -0.52 17.86 -22.00
CA ILE A 82 -1.82 18.50 -22.27
C ILE A 82 -1.64 19.69 -23.21
N LEU A 83 -0.65 20.55 -22.97
CA LEU A 83 -0.39 21.72 -23.80
C LEU A 83 -0.05 21.30 -25.25
N ILE A 84 0.83 20.31 -25.43
CA ILE A 84 1.18 19.77 -26.75
C ILE A 84 -0.06 19.20 -27.43
N PHE A 85 -0.86 18.43 -26.71
CA PHE A 85 -2.10 17.86 -27.25
C PHE A 85 -3.06 18.97 -27.72
N LEU A 86 -3.32 19.97 -26.88
CA LEU A 86 -4.20 21.11 -27.19
C LEU A 86 -3.68 21.91 -28.40
N TYR A 87 -2.37 22.06 -28.54
CA TYR A 87 -1.74 22.71 -29.69
C TYR A 87 -1.97 21.94 -31.01
N ILE A 88 -1.87 20.60 -30.99
CA ILE A 88 -2.07 19.77 -32.19
C ILE A 88 -3.50 19.89 -32.73
N ILE A 89 -4.49 20.01 -31.85
CA ILE A 89 -5.91 20.07 -32.22
C ILE A 89 -6.43 21.50 -32.41
N ASP A 90 -5.55 22.51 -32.30
CA ASP A 90 -5.88 23.94 -32.36
C ASP A 90 -7.04 24.32 -31.41
N PHE A 91 -7.00 23.79 -30.19
CA PHE A 91 -8.09 23.94 -29.23
C PHE A 91 -8.09 25.33 -28.60
N ASP A 92 -9.23 26.01 -28.70
CA ASP A 92 -9.42 27.35 -28.14
C ASP A 92 -9.63 27.31 -26.62
N ILE A 93 -8.60 27.76 -25.87
CA ILE A 93 -8.60 27.81 -24.41
C ILE A 93 -9.55 28.90 -23.88
N SER A 94 -9.91 29.89 -24.72
CA SER A 94 -10.76 31.01 -24.31
C SER A 94 -12.20 30.57 -23.93
N ILE A 95 -12.61 29.38 -24.35
CA ILE A 95 -13.92 28.79 -24.02
C ILE A 95 -14.15 28.62 -22.51
N PHE A 96 -13.08 28.52 -21.71
CA PHE A 96 -13.17 28.35 -20.26
C PHE A 96 -13.21 29.66 -19.47
N PHE A 97 -12.96 30.81 -20.10
CA PHE A 97 -12.91 32.12 -19.44
C PHE A 97 -14.18 32.96 -19.67
N LYS A 98 -15.25 32.32 -20.16
CA LYS A 98 -16.59 32.88 -20.34
C LYS A 98 -17.51 32.44 -19.20
#